data_AF-A0A3M0NVR1-F1
#
_entry.id   AF-A0A3M0NVR1-F1
#
_cell.length_a   1.000
_cell.length_b   1.000
_cell.length_c   1.000
_cell.angle_alpha   90.00
_cell.angle_beta   90.00
_cell.angle_gamma   90.00
#
_symmetry.space_group_name_H-M   'P 1'
#
loop_
_entity.id
_entity.type
_entity.pdbx_description
1 polymer ?
#
loop_
_entity_poly.entity_id
_entity_poly.type
_entity_poly.pdbx_seq_one_letter_code
_entity_poly.pdbx_strand_id
1 'polypeptide(L)'
;MKKLFYSIIGIIALAIAALVVIPNQYTDYFNPHIKMETDYAKVPKNTQKYYNVQAVDRNGKKLPYKIMYVGGYDPSQEYIAIHHKRQYVKLIEYIPKNKMPKNN
;
A
#
# COMPACT_ATOMS: atom_id res chain seq x y z
N MET A 1 22.35 36.51 7.93
CA MET A 1 22.62 35.11 8.35
C MET A 1 21.39 34.42 8.95
N LYS A 2 20.73 34.96 9.99
CA LYS A 2 19.53 34.34 10.60
C LYS A 2 18.38 34.07 9.62
N LYS A 3 18.06 35.02 8.73
CA LYS A 3 17.04 34.84 7.68
C LYS A 3 17.38 33.70 6.69
N LEU A 4 18.65 33.53 6.36
CA LEU A 4 19.13 32.45 5.49
C LEU A 4 19.00 31.09 6.21
N PHE A 5 19.36 31.05 7.49
CA PHE A 5 19.24 29.86 8.33
C PHE A 5 17.78 29.40 8.48
N TYR A 6 16.84 30.31 8.77
CA TYR A 6 15.41 29.97 8.82
C TYR A 6 14.85 29.54 7.47
N SER A 7 15.32 30.14 6.38
CA SER A 7 14.94 29.72 5.02
C SER A 7 15.36 28.28 4.74
N ILE A 8 16.60 27.91 5.09
CA ILE A 8 17.12 26.54 4.94
C ILE A 8 16.30 25.54 5.76
N ILE A 9 16.00 25.86 7.03
CA ILE A 9 15.15 25.02 7.87
C ILE A 9 13.76 24.86 7.26
N GLY A 10 13.17 25.94 6.75
CA GLY A 10 11.86 25.90 6.08
C GLY A 10 11.85 24.96 4.88
N ILE A 11 12.87 25.03 4.04
CA ILE A 11 13.02 24.14 2.86
C ILE A 11 13.16 22.68 3.28
N ILE A 12 13.99 22.40 4.30
CA ILE A 12 14.18 21.05 4.82
C ILE A 12 12.86 20.50 5.40
N ALA A 13 12.15 21.30 6.19
CA ALA A 13 10.86 20.91 6.75
C ALA A 13 9.82 20.63 5.64
N LEU A 14 9.80 21.45 4.59
CA LEU A 14 8.92 21.25 3.43
C LEU A 14 9.26 19.94 2.69
N ALA A 15 10.55 19.66 2.49
CA ALA A 15 10.99 18.42 1.86
C ALA A 15 10.59 17.20 2.68
N ILE A 16 10.77 17.23 4.00
CA ILE A 16 10.34 16.15 4.91
C ILE A 16 8.82 15.98 4.85
N ALA A 17 8.05 17.07 4.88
CA ALA A 17 6.59 17.01 4.77
C ALA A 17 6.15 16.38 3.43
N ALA A 18 6.82 16.71 2.32
CA ALA A 18 6.52 16.13 1.02
C ALA A 18 6.70 14.60 1.00
N LEU A 19 7.73 14.07 1.69
CA LEU A 19 7.95 12.63 1.82
C LEU A 19 6.80 11.91 2.53
N VAL A 20 6.09 12.59 3.43
CA VAL A 20 4.95 12.03 4.20
C VAL A 20 3.66 12.07 3.39
N VAL A 21 3.46 13.10 2.56
CA VAL A 21 2.18 13.31 1.85
C VAL A 21 2.10 12.48 0.56
N ILE A 22 3.20 12.38 -0.19
CA ILE A 22 3.22 11.74 -1.51
C ILE A 22 3.22 10.20 -1.37
N PRO A 23 2.17 9.49 -1.82
CA PRO A 23 2.11 8.04 -1.74
C PRO A 23 3.21 7.39 -2.57
N ASN A 24 3.97 6.51 -1.92
CA ASN A 24 5.10 5.81 -2.51
C ASN A 24 5.51 4.64 -1.59
N GLN A 25 5.88 3.51 -2.19
CA GLN A 25 6.29 2.31 -1.45
C GLN A 25 7.45 2.53 -0.47
N TYR A 26 8.39 3.44 -0.77
CA TYR A 26 9.56 3.64 0.09
C TYR A 26 9.24 4.53 1.30
N THR A 27 8.49 5.61 1.10
CA THR A 27 8.17 6.57 2.17
C THR A 27 7.00 6.12 3.03
N ASP A 28 6.03 5.40 2.45
CA ASP A 28 4.89 4.86 3.20
C ASP A 28 5.34 3.86 4.28
N TYR A 29 6.47 3.18 4.11
CA TYR A 29 7.06 2.30 5.13
C TYR A 29 7.34 3.06 6.44
N PHE A 30 8.02 4.21 6.32
CA PHE A 30 8.47 5.03 7.46
C PHE A 30 7.41 6.02 7.95
N ASN A 31 6.35 6.27 7.18
CA ASN A 31 5.33 7.24 7.55
C ASN A 31 4.60 6.80 8.85
N PRO A 32 4.67 7.58 9.94
CA PRO A 32 4.05 7.23 11.22
C PRO A 32 2.53 7.47 11.22
N HIS A 33 2.01 8.26 10.29
CA HIS A 33 0.58 8.59 10.21
C HIS A 33 -0.23 7.53 9.44
N ILE A 34 0.44 6.60 8.75
CA ILE A 34 -0.21 5.51 8.02
C ILE A 34 -0.05 4.21 8.82
N LYS A 35 -1.19 3.62 9.18
CA LYS A 35 -1.22 2.34 9.87
C LYS A 35 -1.04 1.18 8.89
N MET A 36 -0.51 0.08 9.40
CA MET A 36 -0.51 -1.18 8.67
C MET A 36 -1.94 -1.71 8.64
N GLU A 37 -2.41 -2.07 7.46
CA GLU A 37 -3.75 -2.58 7.20
C GLU A 37 -3.67 -3.95 6.52
N THR A 38 -4.81 -4.63 6.44
CA THR A 38 -4.94 -5.91 5.73
C THR A 38 -6.15 -5.82 4.83
N ASP A 39 -5.88 -5.70 3.54
CA ASP A 39 -6.90 -5.61 2.50
C ASP A 39 -6.76 -6.77 1.52
N TYR A 40 -7.80 -7.01 0.74
CA TYR A 40 -7.97 -8.24 -0.02
C TYR A 40 -8.07 -7.95 -1.50
N ALA A 41 -7.49 -8.80 -2.33
CA ALA A 41 -7.57 -8.66 -3.77
C ALA A 41 -7.69 -10.00 -4.49
N LYS A 42 -8.25 -9.94 -5.69
CA LYS A 42 -8.16 -11.03 -6.66
C LYS A 42 -7.03 -10.71 -7.66
N VAL A 43 -6.14 -11.67 -7.87
CA VAL A 43 -4.98 -11.55 -8.77
C VAL A 43 -4.97 -12.69 -9.80
N PRO A 44 -4.39 -12.48 -11.00
CA PRO A 44 -4.27 -13.54 -12.00
C PRO A 44 -3.33 -14.65 -11.54
N LYS A 45 -3.68 -15.90 -11.87
CA LYS A 45 -2.83 -17.08 -11.61
C LYS A 45 -1.57 -17.07 -12.48
N ASN A 46 -0.61 -17.94 -12.16
CA ASN A 46 0.62 -18.16 -12.94
C ASN A 46 1.45 -16.89 -13.20
N THR A 47 1.31 -15.88 -12.33
CA THR A 47 2.01 -14.59 -12.43
C THR A 47 2.58 -14.24 -11.07
N GLN A 48 3.76 -13.61 -11.03
CA GLN A 48 4.45 -13.26 -9.78
C GLN A 48 4.36 -11.78 -9.40
N LYS A 49 4.01 -10.94 -10.38
CA LYS A 49 4.05 -9.48 -10.31
C LYS A 49 2.69 -8.92 -10.69
N TYR A 50 2.05 -8.25 -9.75
CA TYR A 50 0.73 -7.65 -9.95
C TYR A 50 0.85 -6.15 -9.90
N TYR A 51 0.38 -5.47 -10.95
CA TYR A 51 0.42 -4.02 -11.05
C TYR A 51 -0.99 -3.44 -10.95
N ASN A 52 -1.11 -2.25 -10.35
CA ASN A 52 -2.37 -1.53 -10.22
C ASN A 52 -3.50 -2.40 -9.60
N VAL A 53 -3.18 -3.07 -8.49
CA VAL A 53 -4.09 -3.99 -7.81
C VAL A 53 -5.19 -3.19 -7.12
N GLN A 54 -6.44 -3.44 -7.50
CA GLN A 54 -7.60 -2.93 -6.77
C GLN A 54 -7.90 -3.85 -5.60
N ALA A 55 -7.60 -3.40 -4.39
CA ALA A 55 -7.95 -4.10 -3.17
C ALA A 55 -9.31 -3.64 -2.62
N VAL A 56 -9.87 -4.47 -1.73
CA VAL A 56 -11.07 -4.21 -0.94
C VAL A 56 -10.76 -4.39 0.53
N ASP A 57 -11.43 -3.61 1.38
CA ASP A 57 -11.35 -3.75 2.82
C ASP A 57 -12.02 -5.04 3.30
N ARG A 58 -11.94 -5.29 4.61
CA ARG A 58 -12.61 -6.43 5.28
C ARG A 58 -14.13 -6.49 5.07
N ASN A 59 -14.77 -5.40 4.65
CA ASN A 59 -16.21 -5.31 4.37
C ASN A 59 -16.51 -5.48 2.87
N GLY A 60 -15.49 -5.69 2.03
CA GLY A 60 -15.64 -5.79 0.58
C GLY A 60 -15.70 -4.44 -0.14
N LYS A 61 -15.50 -3.31 0.57
CA LYS A 61 -15.49 -1.98 -0.04
C LYS A 61 -14.15 -1.74 -0.73
N LYS A 62 -14.17 -1.31 -1.99
CA LYS A 62 -12.96 -0.93 -2.72
C LYS A 62 -12.20 0.17 -2.00
N LEU A 63 -10.88 -0.01 -1.90
CA LEU A 63 -10.00 1.08 -1.49
C LEU A 63 -10.10 2.25 -2.48
N PRO A 64 -9.94 3.50 -2.00
CA PRO A 64 -9.99 4.69 -2.85
C PRO A 64 -8.77 4.84 -3.77
N TYR A 65 -7.82 3.91 -3.71
CA TYR A 65 -6.63 3.87 -4.55
C TYR A 65 -6.33 2.41 -4.95
N LYS A 66 -5.42 2.26 -5.93
CA LYS A 66 -4.83 0.98 -6.30
C LYS A 66 -3.43 0.87 -5.72
N ILE A 67 -3.05 -0.33 -5.30
CA ILE A 67 -1.68 -0.63 -4.89
C ILE A 67 -0.87 -0.85 -6.17
N MET A 68 0.16 -0.02 -6.37
CA MET A 68 0.88 0.05 -7.64
C MET A 68 1.61 -1.25 -7.97
N TYR A 69 2.14 -1.93 -6.95
CA TYR A 69 2.86 -3.18 -7.10
C TYR A 69 2.61 -4.11 -5.91
N VAL A 70 2.26 -5.35 -6.20
CA VAL A 70 2.15 -6.45 -5.24
C VAL A 70 2.90 -7.64 -5.81
N GLY A 71 3.77 -8.26 -5.01
CA GLY A 71 4.55 -9.43 -5.42
C GLY A 71 4.19 -10.67 -4.63
N GLY A 72 4.30 -11.83 -5.26
CA GLY A 72 4.19 -13.16 -4.66
C GLY A 72 3.71 -14.19 -5.68
N TYR A 73 3.73 -15.48 -5.36
CA TYR A 73 3.45 -16.53 -6.33
C TYR A 73 2.78 -17.76 -5.71
N ASP A 74 1.58 -18.09 -6.21
CA ASP A 74 0.92 -19.38 -6.02
C ASP A 74 0.25 -19.74 -7.37
N PRO A 75 0.55 -20.91 -7.96
CA PRO A 75 -0.01 -21.30 -9.25
C PRO A 75 -1.50 -21.67 -9.18
N SER A 76 -2.01 -22.00 -8.00
CA SER A 76 -3.35 -22.55 -7.77
C SER A 76 -4.34 -21.53 -7.21
N GLN A 77 -3.86 -20.58 -6.41
CA GLN A 77 -4.67 -19.59 -5.70
C GLN A 77 -4.70 -18.23 -6.42
N GLU A 78 -5.82 -17.52 -6.32
CA GLU A 78 -6.06 -16.23 -6.99
C GLU A 78 -6.57 -15.13 -6.04
N TYR A 79 -6.77 -15.45 -4.76
CA TYR A 79 -7.21 -14.48 -3.74
C TYR A 79 -6.08 -14.28 -2.75
N ILE A 80 -5.79 -13.02 -2.44
CA ILE A 80 -4.70 -12.66 -1.56
C ILE A 80 -5.19 -11.70 -0.48
N ALA A 81 -4.67 -11.88 0.73
CA ALA A 81 -4.62 -10.85 1.76
C ALA A 81 -3.29 -10.10 1.63
N ILE A 82 -3.35 -8.78 1.64
CA ILE A 82 -2.21 -7.90 1.43
C ILE A 82 -2.02 -7.14 2.74
N HIS A 83 -0.87 -7.33 3.40
CA HIS A 83 -0.51 -6.54 4.56
C HIS A 83 0.31 -5.34 4.09
N HIS A 84 -0.26 -4.15 4.14
CA HIS A 84 0.36 -2.96 3.55
C HIS A 84 0.12 -1.67 4.34
N LYS A 85 0.92 -0.66 4.04
CA LYS A 85 0.69 0.75 4.38
C LYS A 85 0.55 1.51 3.07
N ARG A 86 -0.67 1.90 2.67
CA ARG A 86 -0.91 2.54 1.35
C ARG A 86 -0.22 1.79 0.20
N GLN A 87 0.90 2.30 -0.34
CA GLN A 87 1.65 1.69 -1.43
C GLN A 87 2.75 0.70 -0.97
N TYR A 88 3.18 0.77 0.30
CA TYR A 88 4.16 -0.16 0.84
C TYR A 88 3.51 -1.51 1.18
N VAL A 89 3.87 -2.56 0.44
CA VAL A 89 3.45 -3.94 0.74
C VAL A 89 4.51 -4.61 1.61
N LYS A 90 4.11 -5.06 2.80
CA LYS A 90 4.99 -5.82 3.70
C LYS A 90 5.06 -7.28 3.30
N LEU A 91 3.91 -7.91 3.11
CA LEU A 91 3.78 -9.30 2.68
C LEU A 91 2.39 -9.54 2.08
N ILE A 92 2.25 -10.67 1.39
CA ILE A 92 0.96 -11.20 1.00
C ILE A 92 0.77 -12.62 1.52
N GLU A 93 -0.48 -13.00 1.70
CA GLU A 93 -0.90 -14.37 2.01
C GLU A 93 -1.97 -14.79 1.01
N TYR A 94 -1.82 -15.97 0.42
CA TYR A 94 -2.89 -16.53 -0.40
C TYR A 94 -3.98 -17.09 0.50
N ILE A 95 -5.23 -16.77 0.16
CA ILE A 95 -6.39 -17.16 0.94
C ILE A 95 -7.39 -17.95 0.08
N PRO A 96 -8.16 -18.87 0.68
CA PRO A 96 -9.25 -19.52 -0.03
C PRO A 96 -10.38 -18.54 -0.35
N LYS A 97 -11.12 -18.80 -1.44
CA LYS A 97 -12.21 -17.93 -1.93
C LYS A 97 -13.26 -17.57 -0.87
N ASN A 98 -13.54 -18.48 0.06
CA ASN A 98 -14.52 -18.26 1.13
C ASN A 98 -14.07 -17.24 2.18
N LYS A 99 -12.77 -16.89 2.24
CA LYS A 99 -12.22 -15.83 3.09
C LYS A 99 -12.21 -14.47 2.40
N MET A 100 -12.51 -14.39 1.11
CA MET A 100 -12.60 -13.13 0.38
C MET A 100 -13.81 -12.34 0.88
N PRO A 101 -13.64 -11.07 1.32
CA PRO A 101 -14.76 -10.21 1.69
C PRO A 101 -15.73 -10.03 0.53
N LYS A 102 -17.02 -10.04 0.85
CA LYS A 102 -18.10 -9.74 -0.08
C LYS A 102 -18.70 -8.41 0.31
N ASN A 103 -18.92 -7.54 -0.67
CA ASN A 103 -19.72 -6.34 -0.46
C ASN A 103 -21.18 -6.79 -0.28
N ASN A 104 -21.69 -6.67 0.94
CA ASN A 104 -23.11 -6.88 1.22
C ASN A 104 -23.96 -5.74 0.66
#